data_AF-A0A9P9IZR3-F1
#
_entry.id   AF-A0A9P9IZR3-F1
#
_cell.length_a   1.000
_cell.length_b   1.000
_cell.length_c   1.000
_cell.angle_alpha   90.00
_cell.angle_beta   90.00
_cell.angle_gamma   90.00
#
_symmetry.space_group_name_H-M   'P 1'
#
loop_
_entity.id
_entity.type
_entity.pdbx_description
1 polymer ?
#
loop_
_entity_poly.entity_id
_entity_poly.type
_entity_poly.pdbx_seq_one_letter_code
_entity_poly.pdbx_strand_id
1 'polypeptide(L)'
;MNGAGFLSAADSRNGNDNAVSGLLQSSTYLAGLSGGGWLVGSMFANNFSSIPDLQRGSDESALWRFDRSIFKGPEDSGFGALNTVDYWTEILADVTGKGDGWDTSITDFWGRALSYQLINDARGGPAYTFSSIQDSSNFQDADTPFPILVADGRAPGDSIISLNATVFEFNPYELGTWDPTTYGFAPLRWLASNFTKGSIPNDGVCVRGFDQFGFVMGTSSSLFNQFLLQNVTAVGEESDIPDFVTEAVKNVLEALDGAENDIAQYSPNPFLGWNPSTNPNHKDFQLSLVDGGEDLQNLPLHPLIQPMRSVDVIFAIDSSADTGNNWPNGTALRASYERSLEDISNGTLFPPVPSAETFVNNRLNQRPTMFGCDANNFTLREGQVVPPLVVYIPNAPYTTFSNVSTFKSSYSIEQRDAIITNGFNSATQGNATLDNDWPVCVACAILSRSWWKAGQSAPDACRTCYDRYCWDGKTNDTRVDNYDPDFLIREDFSTENSGATLHGYKRALSVGIALAVVFLAN
;
A
#
# COMPACT_ATOMS: atom_id res chain seq x y z
N MET A 1 8.00 -0.28 -4.25
CA MET A 1 9.23 0.36 -4.77
C MET A 1 9.01 1.77 -5.32
N ASN A 2 8.07 2.04 -6.23
CA ASN A 2 7.82 3.41 -6.71
C ASN A 2 7.54 4.42 -5.57
N GLY A 3 6.67 4.05 -4.61
CA GLY A 3 6.44 4.84 -3.39
C GLY A 3 7.71 5.09 -2.57
N ALA A 4 8.66 4.17 -2.56
CA ALA A 4 9.95 4.37 -1.89
C ALA A 4 10.78 5.44 -2.62
N GLY A 5 10.70 5.50 -3.95
CA GLY A 5 11.28 6.60 -4.72
C GLY A 5 10.69 7.96 -4.34
N PHE A 6 9.37 8.04 -4.22
CA PHE A 6 8.69 9.26 -3.75
C PHE A 6 9.15 9.64 -2.33
N LEU A 7 9.12 8.69 -1.38
CA LEU A 7 9.55 8.95 0.00
C LEU A 7 11.03 9.33 0.08
N SER A 8 11.90 8.75 -0.75
CA SER A 8 13.30 9.13 -0.84
C SER A 8 13.48 10.59 -1.30
N ALA A 9 12.66 11.05 -2.25
CA ALA A 9 12.65 12.45 -2.68
C ALA A 9 12.08 13.39 -1.61
N ALA A 10 11.01 12.96 -0.94
CA ALA A 10 10.30 13.73 0.06
C ALA A 10 11.05 13.88 1.40
N ASP A 11 12.03 13.02 1.66
CA ASP A 11 12.77 12.95 2.92
C ASP A 11 13.99 13.88 2.91
N SER A 12 13.91 14.96 3.69
CA SER A 12 15.00 15.94 3.78
C SER A 12 16.27 15.38 4.44
N ARG A 13 16.18 14.23 5.15
CA ARG A 13 17.35 13.56 5.76
C ARG A 13 18.33 13.05 4.71
N ASN A 14 17.87 12.87 3.47
CA ASN A 14 18.71 12.39 2.36
C ASN A 14 19.61 13.48 1.76
N GLY A 15 19.51 14.74 2.22
CA GLY A 15 20.39 15.83 1.79
C GLY A 15 20.21 16.30 0.34
N ASN A 16 19.10 15.90 -0.31
CA ASN A 16 18.79 16.28 -1.67
C ASN A 16 17.81 17.47 -1.68
N ASP A 17 18.31 18.66 -2.00
CA ASP A 17 17.45 19.82 -2.27
C ASP A 17 16.69 19.59 -3.59
N ASN A 18 15.40 19.30 -3.50
CA ASN A 18 14.53 19.00 -4.64
C ASN A 18 13.10 19.51 -4.39
N ALA A 19 12.24 19.41 -5.42
CA ALA A 19 10.89 19.98 -5.43
C ALA A 19 9.96 19.52 -4.29
N VAL A 20 10.20 18.33 -3.74
CA VAL A 20 9.35 17.70 -2.70
C VAL A 20 10.10 17.47 -1.39
N SER A 21 11.36 17.88 -1.29
CA SER A 21 12.18 17.68 -0.10
C SER A 21 11.54 18.31 1.14
N GLY A 22 11.47 17.56 2.24
CA GLY A 22 10.81 17.97 3.48
C GLY A 22 9.31 17.69 3.53
N LEU A 23 8.70 17.19 2.45
CA LEU A 23 7.30 16.74 2.50
C LEU A 23 7.10 15.66 3.57
N LEU A 24 8.01 14.69 3.68
CA LEU A 24 7.88 13.63 4.68
C LEU A 24 7.91 14.18 6.11
N GLN A 25 8.81 15.12 6.38
CA GLN A 25 8.93 15.79 7.68
C GLN A 25 7.74 16.70 8.02
N SER A 26 7.04 17.22 7.01
CA SER A 26 5.85 18.06 7.18
C SER A 26 4.52 17.30 7.13
N SER A 27 4.57 16.00 6.86
CA SER A 27 3.38 15.15 6.78
C SER A 27 2.89 14.75 8.16
N THR A 28 1.58 14.88 8.39
CA THR A 28 0.94 14.39 9.62
C THR A 28 0.68 12.89 9.57
N TYR A 29 0.37 12.36 8.38
CA TYR A 29 -0.02 10.96 8.19
C TYR A 29 0.77 10.33 7.05
N LEU A 30 1.09 9.04 7.19
CA LEU A 30 1.67 8.23 6.12
C LEU A 30 0.90 6.90 6.05
N ALA A 31 0.09 6.75 5.00
CA ALA A 31 -0.76 5.57 4.81
C ALA A 31 -0.20 4.63 3.73
N GLY A 32 -0.33 3.33 3.95
CA GLY A 32 0.04 2.27 3.02
C GLY A 32 -1.00 1.15 2.99
N LEU A 33 -1.09 0.45 1.87
CA LEU A 33 -1.79 -0.84 1.75
C LEU A 33 -0.96 -1.77 0.87
N SER A 34 -1.14 -3.07 0.97
CA SER A 34 -0.42 -4.06 0.17
C SER A 34 1.10 -3.83 0.20
N GLY A 35 1.77 -3.83 -0.97
CA GLY A 35 3.18 -3.47 -1.09
C GLY A 35 3.54 -2.04 -0.61
N GLY A 36 2.59 -1.11 -0.56
CA GLY A 36 2.75 0.18 0.12
C GLY A 36 2.76 0.04 1.64
N GLY A 37 2.02 -0.93 2.18
CA GLY A 37 2.05 -1.29 3.59
C GLY A 37 3.37 -1.94 4.01
N TRP A 38 4.02 -2.70 3.12
CA TRP A 38 5.39 -3.19 3.33
C TRP A 38 6.40 -2.05 3.45
N LEU A 39 6.27 -1.03 2.61
CA LEU A 39 7.13 0.14 2.63
C LEU A 39 7.00 0.90 3.95
N VAL A 40 5.77 1.25 4.35
CA VAL A 40 5.50 1.97 5.60
C VAL A 40 5.90 1.10 6.80
N GLY A 41 5.49 -0.16 6.83
CA GLY A 41 5.82 -1.10 7.88
C GLY A 41 7.34 -1.30 8.03
N SER A 42 8.07 -1.47 6.94
CA SER A 42 9.53 -1.59 6.95
C SER A 42 10.22 -0.33 7.46
N MET A 43 9.78 0.86 7.06
CA MET A 43 10.34 2.10 7.61
C MET A 43 10.19 2.15 9.13
N PHE A 44 8.98 1.93 9.66
CA PHE A 44 8.72 2.05 11.10
C PHE A 44 9.29 0.90 11.93
N ALA A 45 9.28 -0.34 11.42
CA ALA A 45 9.91 -1.48 12.09
C ALA A 45 11.43 -1.30 12.22
N ASN A 46 12.04 -0.51 11.33
CA ASN A 46 13.46 -0.17 11.36
C ASN A 46 13.69 1.25 11.89
N ASN A 47 12.94 1.66 12.92
CA ASN A 47 13.11 2.95 13.60
C ASN A 47 12.98 4.18 12.67
N PHE A 48 12.00 4.15 11.77
CA PHE A 48 11.75 5.17 10.74
C PHE A 48 12.98 5.44 9.84
N SER A 49 13.72 4.39 9.49
CA SER A 49 14.90 4.49 8.62
C SER A 49 14.58 5.12 7.25
N SER A 50 15.55 5.85 6.70
CA SER A 50 15.43 6.45 5.37
C SER A 50 15.45 5.37 4.28
N ILE A 51 14.90 5.67 3.10
CA ILE A 51 14.89 4.73 1.97
C ILE A 51 16.32 4.32 1.56
N PRO A 52 17.31 5.24 1.45
CA PRO A 52 18.69 4.84 1.18
C PRO A 52 19.30 3.93 2.26
N ASP A 53 18.94 4.11 3.54
CA ASP A 53 19.42 3.24 4.62
C ASP A 53 18.80 1.85 4.53
N LEU A 54 17.50 1.75 4.21
CA LEU A 54 16.82 0.47 3.97
C LEU A 54 17.42 -0.27 2.76
N GLN A 55 17.70 0.43 1.66
CA GLN A 55 18.33 -0.15 0.47
C GLN A 55 19.75 -0.68 0.73
N ARG A 56 20.51 0.02 1.59
CA ARG A 56 21.88 -0.31 1.97
C ARG A 56 21.91 -1.50 2.92
N GLY A 57 20.99 -1.54 3.89
CA GLY A 57 21.03 -2.49 4.99
C GLY A 57 22.28 -2.35 5.86
N SER A 58 22.54 -3.36 6.69
CA SER A 58 23.82 -3.57 7.38
C SER A 58 24.57 -4.74 6.75
N ASP A 59 25.86 -4.91 7.12
CA ASP A 59 26.62 -6.09 6.73
C ASP A 59 25.85 -7.37 7.11
N GLU A 60 25.80 -8.34 6.18
CA GLU A 60 25.06 -9.61 6.32
C GLU A 60 23.53 -9.48 6.44
N SER A 61 22.96 -8.29 6.27
CA SER A 61 21.51 -8.09 6.32
C SER A 61 20.81 -8.45 5.00
N ALA A 62 19.68 -9.13 5.15
CA ALA A 62 18.70 -9.39 4.11
C ALA A 62 17.80 -8.19 3.75
N LEU A 63 17.95 -7.07 4.47
CA LEU A 63 17.05 -5.92 4.34
C LEU A 63 17.02 -5.40 2.91
N TRP A 64 15.82 -5.40 2.33
CA TRP A 64 15.52 -4.97 0.97
C TRP A 64 16.34 -5.69 -0.12
N ARG A 65 16.90 -6.86 0.19
CA ARG A 65 17.55 -7.76 -0.77
C ARG A 65 16.50 -8.57 -1.52
N PHE A 66 15.92 -7.96 -2.55
CA PHE A 66 14.86 -8.56 -3.36
C PHE A 66 15.37 -9.45 -4.51
N ASP A 67 16.70 -9.62 -4.62
CA ASP A 67 17.35 -10.48 -5.62
C ASP A 67 17.08 -11.97 -5.39
N ARG A 68 16.59 -12.32 -4.20
CA ARG A 68 16.00 -13.63 -3.91
C ARG A 68 14.51 -13.52 -3.64
N SER A 69 13.81 -14.51 -4.19
CA SER A 69 12.38 -14.70 -3.96
C SER A 69 12.11 -14.89 -2.47
N ILE A 70 11.02 -14.28 -1.99
CA ILE A 70 10.50 -14.51 -0.64
C ILE A 70 10.26 -16.01 -0.35
N PHE A 71 9.91 -16.80 -1.36
CA PHE A 71 9.73 -18.25 -1.22
C PHE A 71 11.02 -19.02 -0.97
N LYS A 72 12.18 -18.42 -1.25
CA LYS A 72 13.51 -18.99 -1.02
C LYS A 72 14.20 -18.44 0.22
N GLY A 73 13.64 -17.38 0.82
CA GLY A 73 14.28 -16.63 1.90
C GLY A 73 15.59 -15.94 1.46
N PRO A 74 16.18 -15.14 2.36
CA PRO A 74 17.46 -14.48 2.15
C PRO A 74 18.65 -15.45 2.09
N GLU A 75 19.80 -14.99 1.60
CA GLU A 75 21.06 -15.74 1.72
C GLU A 75 21.70 -15.49 3.08
N ASP A 76 21.93 -16.55 3.84
CA ASP A 76 22.88 -16.56 4.95
C ASP A 76 24.20 -17.21 4.53
N SER A 77 25.28 -16.94 5.28
CA SER A 77 26.57 -17.60 5.08
C SER A 77 26.44 -19.13 5.22
N GLY A 78 26.66 -19.89 4.13
CA GLY A 78 26.46 -21.35 4.13
C GLY A 78 26.15 -21.94 2.74
N PHE A 79 25.65 -23.19 2.70
CA PHE A 79 25.15 -23.82 1.46
C PHE A 79 23.70 -23.41 1.23
N GLY A 80 23.40 -22.72 0.12
CA GLY A 80 22.12 -22.04 -0.11
C GLY A 80 20.81 -22.87 -0.06
N ALA A 81 20.87 -24.21 -0.19
CA ALA A 81 19.70 -25.08 -0.03
C ALA A 81 19.37 -25.39 1.44
N LEU A 82 20.37 -25.38 2.33
CA LEU A 82 20.15 -25.49 3.77
C LEU A 82 19.49 -24.22 4.31
N ASN A 83 19.88 -23.06 3.77
CA ASN A 83 19.31 -21.76 4.16
C ASN A 83 17.79 -21.69 3.92
N THR A 84 17.27 -22.20 2.80
CA THR A 84 15.82 -22.21 2.53
C THR A 84 15.06 -23.12 3.50
N VAL A 85 15.63 -24.28 3.83
CA VAL A 85 15.03 -25.23 4.79
C VAL A 85 15.03 -24.63 6.20
N ASP A 86 16.15 -24.05 6.63
CA ASP A 86 16.27 -23.41 7.95
C ASP A 86 15.30 -22.24 8.07
N TYR A 87 15.26 -21.34 7.07
CA TYR A 87 14.30 -20.24 6.96
C TYR A 87 12.85 -20.68 7.17
N TRP A 88 12.41 -21.70 6.42
CA TRP A 88 11.05 -22.19 6.55
C TRP A 88 10.80 -23.01 7.82
N THR A 89 11.82 -23.67 8.36
CA THR A 89 11.73 -24.38 9.66
C THR A 89 11.49 -23.38 10.78
N GLU A 90 12.18 -22.24 10.76
CA GLU A 90 11.97 -21.14 11.71
C GLU A 90 10.57 -20.53 11.59
N ILE A 91 10.10 -20.25 10.37
CA ILE A 91 8.74 -19.75 10.15
C ILE A 91 7.72 -20.75 10.66
N LEU A 92 7.86 -22.04 10.33
CA LEU A 92 6.95 -23.07 10.80
C LEU A 92 6.93 -23.15 12.33
N ALA A 93 8.08 -23.03 12.99
CA ALA A 93 8.16 -23.01 14.45
C ALA A 93 7.45 -21.79 15.05
N ASP A 94 7.65 -20.59 14.49
CA ASP A 94 6.97 -19.36 14.92
C ASP A 94 5.43 -19.51 14.77
N VAL A 95 4.96 -20.00 13.62
CA VAL A 95 3.51 -20.15 13.35
C VAL A 95 2.89 -21.26 14.21
N THR A 96 3.55 -22.41 14.34
CA THR A 96 3.07 -23.51 15.20
C THR A 96 3.00 -23.06 16.66
N GLY A 97 3.97 -22.24 17.12
CA GLY A 97 3.94 -21.66 18.47
C GLY A 97 2.75 -20.74 18.71
N LYS A 98 2.27 -20.00 17.70
CA LYS A 98 0.99 -19.26 17.78
C LYS A 98 -0.19 -20.23 17.90
N GLY A 99 -0.15 -21.32 17.13
CA GLY A 99 -1.16 -22.39 17.08
C GLY A 99 -1.47 -23.07 18.42
N ASP A 100 -0.59 -22.95 19.43
CA ASP A 100 -0.82 -23.47 20.78
C ASP A 100 -1.93 -22.71 21.54
N GLY A 101 -2.28 -21.49 21.12
CA GLY A 101 -3.27 -20.64 21.79
C GLY A 101 -4.25 -19.90 20.88
N TRP A 102 -3.94 -19.74 19.60
CA TRP A 102 -4.76 -18.99 18.63
C TRP A 102 -4.75 -19.64 17.26
N ASP A 103 -5.79 -19.37 16.49
CA ASP A 103 -5.90 -19.85 15.11
C ASP A 103 -4.79 -19.25 14.22
N THR A 104 -4.32 -20.08 13.29
CA THR A 104 -3.28 -19.73 12.31
C THR A 104 -3.84 -19.78 10.91
N SER A 105 -3.36 -18.89 10.06
CA SER A 105 -3.76 -18.74 8.66
C SER A 105 -2.55 -18.72 7.75
N ILE A 106 -2.78 -18.74 6.44
CA ILE A 106 -1.71 -18.47 5.47
C ILE A 106 -1.05 -17.11 5.70
N THR A 107 -1.83 -16.12 6.13
CA THR A 107 -1.30 -14.79 6.43
C THR A 107 -0.20 -14.81 7.49
N ASP A 108 -0.22 -15.77 8.41
CA ASP A 108 0.86 -15.94 9.39
C ASP A 108 2.18 -16.32 8.71
N PHE A 109 2.18 -17.33 7.84
CA PHE A 109 3.36 -17.72 7.07
C PHE A 109 3.85 -16.58 6.19
N TRP A 110 2.92 -15.89 5.50
CA TRP A 110 3.23 -14.76 4.65
C TRP A 110 3.85 -13.58 5.39
N GLY A 111 3.24 -13.18 6.51
CA GLY A 111 3.71 -12.07 7.32
C GLY A 111 5.09 -12.33 7.91
N ARG A 112 5.35 -13.57 8.35
CA ARG A 112 6.69 -13.98 8.78
C ARG A 112 7.67 -13.95 7.61
N ALA A 113 7.30 -14.51 6.45
CA ALA A 113 8.15 -14.52 5.27
C ALA A 113 8.56 -13.10 4.82
N LEU A 114 7.60 -12.16 4.80
CA LEU A 114 7.82 -10.74 4.50
C LEU A 114 8.83 -10.10 5.47
N SER A 115 8.74 -10.45 6.75
CA SER A 115 9.56 -9.82 7.79
C SER A 115 11.07 -10.02 7.57
N TYR A 116 11.50 -11.16 7.04
CA TYR A 116 12.93 -11.46 6.84
C TYR A 116 13.62 -10.52 5.84
N GLN A 117 12.87 -9.94 4.89
CA GLN A 117 13.42 -8.99 3.91
C GLN A 117 13.07 -7.53 4.23
N LEU A 118 12.18 -7.28 5.20
CA LEU A 118 11.64 -5.95 5.50
C LEU A 118 11.98 -5.44 6.90
N ILE A 119 12.43 -6.29 7.82
CA ILE A 119 12.80 -5.93 9.20
C ILE A 119 14.24 -6.35 9.42
N ASN A 120 15.08 -5.39 9.82
CA ASN A 120 16.51 -5.57 10.03
C ASN A 120 16.80 -6.13 11.44
N ASP A 121 16.31 -7.33 11.69
CA ASP A 121 16.54 -8.07 12.92
C ASP A 121 16.71 -9.56 12.59
N ALA A 122 17.34 -10.31 13.50
CA ALA A 122 17.47 -11.74 13.36
C ALA A 122 16.08 -12.37 13.21
N ARG A 123 15.93 -13.25 12.21
CA ARG A 123 14.64 -13.91 11.90
C ARG A 123 13.50 -12.92 11.61
N GLY A 124 13.78 -11.68 11.19
CA GLY A 124 12.75 -10.68 10.89
C GLY A 124 11.91 -10.26 12.10
N GLY A 125 12.53 -10.11 13.27
CA GLY A 125 11.94 -9.43 14.44
C GLY A 125 10.58 -9.98 14.90
N PRO A 126 10.46 -11.27 15.28
CA PRO A 126 9.19 -11.87 15.72
C PRO A 126 8.58 -11.19 16.95
N ALA A 127 9.37 -10.48 17.75
CA ALA A 127 8.90 -9.73 18.92
C ALA A 127 8.47 -8.28 18.60
N TYR A 128 8.69 -7.80 17.38
CA TYR A 128 8.40 -6.41 17.02
C TYR A 128 6.91 -6.28 16.71
N THR A 129 6.25 -5.34 17.38
CA THR A 129 4.81 -5.12 17.27
C THR A 129 4.52 -3.76 16.64
N PHE A 130 3.46 -3.64 15.85
CA PHE A 130 3.09 -2.35 15.27
C PHE A 130 2.73 -1.33 16.37
N SER A 131 2.17 -1.76 17.50
CA SER A 131 1.95 -0.89 18.68
C SER A 131 3.22 -0.49 19.44
N SER A 132 4.39 -1.12 19.21
CA SER A 132 5.65 -0.66 19.80
C SER A 132 6.24 0.55 19.09
N ILE A 133 5.65 1.02 17.98
CA ILE A 133 5.95 2.34 17.40
C ILE A 133 5.73 3.44 18.46
N GLN A 134 4.76 3.26 19.37
CA GLN A 134 4.53 4.19 20.48
C GLN A 134 5.73 4.34 21.42
N ASP A 135 6.62 3.35 21.45
CA ASP A 135 7.73 3.29 22.39
C ASP A 135 9.02 3.93 21.81
N SER A 136 9.03 4.31 20.53
CA SER A 136 10.18 4.95 19.88
C SER A 136 10.19 6.47 20.13
N SER A 137 11.38 7.02 20.40
CA SER A 137 11.51 8.44 20.76
C SER A 137 11.05 9.38 19.65
N ASN A 138 11.42 9.09 18.40
CA ASN A 138 10.99 9.86 17.22
C ASN A 138 9.46 9.90 17.04
N PHE A 139 8.71 8.88 17.47
CA PHE A 139 7.26 8.91 17.42
C PHE A 139 6.69 9.70 18.62
N GLN A 140 7.24 9.51 19.82
CA GLN A 140 6.85 10.27 21.02
C GLN A 140 7.09 11.78 20.88
N ASP A 141 8.18 12.16 20.21
CA ASP A 141 8.57 13.54 19.94
C ASP A 141 7.84 14.14 18.72
N ALA A 142 6.99 13.36 18.04
CA ALA A 142 6.28 13.72 16.80
C ALA A 142 7.21 14.13 15.63
N ASP A 143 8.40 13.52 15.56
CA ASP A 143 9.38 13.68 14.47
C ASP A 143 9.10 12.77 13.26
N THR A 144 8.02 11.98 13.32
CA THR A 144 7.58 11.07 12.25
C THR A 144 6.11 11.27 11.95
N PRO A 145 5.66 11.07 10.69
CA PRO A 145 4.23 11.04 10.39
C PRO A 145 3.56 9.87 11.13
N PHE A 146 2.27 9.98 11.38
CA PHE A 146 1.47 8.92 11.96
C PHE A 146 1.25 7.78 10.93
N PRO A 147 1.79 6.57 11.14
CA PRO A 147 1.70 5.49 10.16
C PRO A 147 0.33 4.82 10.21
N ILE A 148 -0.19 4.49 9.02
CA ILE A 148 -1.48 3.81 8.87
C ILE A 148 -1.34 2.69 7.84
N LEU A 149 -1.76 1.47 8.18
CA LEU A 149 -1.93 0.38 7.22
C LEU A 149 -3.41 0.08 7.02
N VAL A 150 -3.83 -0.18 5.78
CA VAL A 150 -5.24 -0.44 5.43
C VAL A 150 -5.45 -1.91 5.09
N ALA A 151 -6.59 -2.46 5.52
CA ALA A 151 -7.08 -3.78 5.18
C ALA A 151 -8.59 -3.74 4.97
N ASP A 152 -9.12 -4.65 4.16
CA ASP A 152 -10.56 -4.74 3.94
C ASP A 152 -11.17 -5.85 4.80
N GLY A 153 -12.37 -5.59 5.29
CA GLY A 153 -13.18 -6.60 5.96
C GLY A 153 -13.81 -7.54 4.95
N ARG A 154 -13.68 -8.85 5.20
CA ARG A 154 -14.33 -9.90 4.42
C ARG A 154 -15.36 -10.59 5.29
N ALA A 155 -16.61 -10.64 4.84
CA ALA A 155 -17.65 -11.36 5.55
C ALA A 155 -17.55 -12.88 5.32
N PRO A 156 -17.98 -13.70 6.29
CA PRO A 156 -17.97 -15.16 6.16
C PRO A 156 -18.61 -15.66 4.85
N GLY A 157 -17.82 -16.35 4.02
CA GLY A 157 -18.28 -16.98 2.77
C GLY A 157 -18.26 -16.10 1.52
N ASP A 158 -17.87 -14.83 1.63
CA ASP A 158 -17.65 -13.97 0.48
C ASP A 158 -16.29 -14.28 -0.17
N SER A 159 -16.18 -14.15 -1.49
CA SER A 159 -14.90 -14.28 -2.22
C SER A 159 -14.55 -13.05 -3.04
N ILE A 160 -15.49 -12.11 -3.16
CA ILE A 160 -15.34 -10.85 -3.88
C ILE A 160 -15.51 -9.73 -2.86
N ILE A 161 -14.52 -8.86 -2.78
CA ILE A 161 -14.60 -7.66 -1.96
C ILE A 161 -15.23 -6.56 -2.81
N SER A 162 -16.40 -6.10 -2.38
CA SER A 162 -17.13 -5.03 -3.06
C SER A 162 -16.59 -3.66 -2.66
N LEU A 163 -16.82 -2.65 -3.51
CA LEU A 163 -16.42 -1.27 -3.24
C LEU A 163 -16.99 -0.69 -1.92
N ASN A 164 -18.04 -1.31 -1.37
CA ASN A 164 -18.65 -0.96 -0.08
C ASN A 164 -18.24 -1.91 1.07
N ALA A 165 -17.14 -2.64 0.92
CA ALA A 165 -16.55 -3.38 2.03
C ALA A 165 -16.15 -2.43 3.17
N THR A 166 -16.08 -2.94 4.39
CA THR A 166 -15.63 -2.14 5.53
C THR A 166 -14.11 -1.99 5.46
N VAL A 167 -13.63 -0.76 5.39
CA VAL A 167 -12.20 -0.43 5.32
C VAL A 167 -11.68 -0.27 6.74
N PHE A 168 -10.78 -1.17 7.15
CA PHE A 168 -10.11 -1.12 8.45
C PHE A 168 -8.75 -0.43 8.33
N GLU A 169 -8.38 0.31 9.35
CA GLU A 169 -7.04 0.85 9.51
C GLU A 169 -6.36 0.29 10.76
N PHE A 170 -5.09 -0.04 10.61
CA PHE A 170 -4.15 -0.27 11.68
C PHE A 170 -3.33 0.99 11.86
N ASN A 171 -3.26 1.48 13.08
CA ASN A 171 -2.34 2.54 13.47
C ASN A 171 -1.67 2.19 14.81
N PRO A 172 -0.62 2.90 15.27
CA PRO A 172 0.12 2.49 16.47
C PRO A 172 -0.75 2.27 17.71
N TYR A 173 -1.91 2.92 17.80
CA TYR A 173 -2.80 2.84 18.96
C TYR A 173 -3.93 1.83 18.79
N GLU A 174 -4.47 1.65 17.60
CA GLU A 174 -5.75 0.98 17.40
C GLU A 174 -5.89 0.29 16.03
N LEU A 175 -6.73 -0.75 16.01
CA LEU A 175 -7.34 -1.33 14.82
C LEU A 175 -8.80 -0.90 14.81
N GLY A 176 -9.29 -0.36 13.70
CA GLY A 176 -10.71 -0.02 13.60
C GLY A 176 -11.10 0.60 12.28
N THR A 177 -12.28 1.19 12.24
CA THR A 177 -12.84 1.77 11.01
C THR A 177 -13.71 2.98 11.30
N TRP A 178 -13.66 3.92 10.37
CA TRP A 178 -14.54 5.10 10.32
C TRP A 178 -15.84 4.82 9.58
N ASP A 179 -15.98 3.66 8.93
CA ASP A 179 -17.20 3.29 8.22
C ASP A 179 -18.37 3.10 9.19
N PRO A 180 -19.59 3.48 8.79
CA PRO A 180 -20.78 3.39 9.64
C PRO A 180 -21.22 1.96 9.95
N THR A 181 -20.59 0.96 9.33
CA THR A 181 -20.80 -0.46 9.64
C THR A 181 -20.37 -0.75 11.08
N THR A 182 -19.07 -0.88 11.33
CA THR A 182 -18.53 -1.15 12.67
C THR A 182 -18.40 0.12 13.49
N TYR A 183 -17.98 1.24 12.88
CA TYR A 183 -17.75 2.55 13.49
C TYR A 183 -17.15 2.46 14.89
N GLY A 184 -15.90 2.00 14.97
CA GLY A 184 -15.27 1.68 16.24
C GLY A 184 -13.81 1.28 16.09
N PHE A 185 -13.07 1.49 17.18
CA PHE A 185 -11.64 1.22 17.28
C PHE A 185 -11.34 0.44 18.55
N ALA A 186 -10.49 -0.57 18.40
CA ALA A 186 -10.02 -1.42 19.49
C ALA A 186 -8.51 -1.18 19.70
N PRO A 187 -8.01 -1.11 20.95
CA PRO A 187 -6.60 -0.88 21.20
C PRO A 187 -5.72 -1.99 20.60
N LEU A 188 -4.80 -1.61 19.73
CA LEU A 188 -4.01 -2.53 18.92
C LEU A 188 -3.15 -3.47 19.78
N ARG A 189 -2.55 -2.93 20.85
CA ARG A 189 -1.70 -3.66 21.80
C ARG A 189 -2.41 -4.85 22.47
N TRP A 190 -3.74 -4.84 22.49
CA TRP A 190 -4.57 -5.83 23.19
C TRP A 190 -5.36 -6.73 22.25
N LEU A 191 -5.06 -6.73 20.95
CA LEU A 191 -5.69 -7.65 20.00
C LEU A 191 -5.60 -9.11 20.46
N ALA A 192 -6.60 -9.89 20.06
CA ALA A 192 -6.85 -11.27 20.51
C ALA A 192 -7.14 -11.42 22.02
N SER A 193 -7.36 -10.33 22.75
CA SER A 193 -8.06 -10.38 24.04
C SER A 193 -9.56 -10.59 23.82
N ASN A 194 -10.26 -11.11 24.83
CA ASN A 194 -11.72 -11.24 24.77
C ASN A 194 -12.40 -9.88 25.03
N PHE A 195 -12.59 -9.10 23.96
CA PHE A 195 -13.47 -7.95 23.99
C PHE A 195 -14.92 -8.43 23.87
N THR A 196 -15.76 -8.01 24.80
CA THR A 196 -17.20 -8.22 24.71
C THR A 196 -17.88 -6.87 24.88
N LYS A 197 -18.67 -6.47 23.87
CA LYS A 197 -19.39 -5.19 23.84
C LYS A 197 -18.47 -3.98 24.05
N GLY A 198 -17.28 -4.03 23.45
CA GLY A 198 -16.29 -2.94 23.47
C GLY A 198 -15.41 -2.87 24.72
N SER A 199 -15.40 -3.89 25.58
CA SER A 199 -14.53 -3.92 26.77
C SER A 199 -13.99 -5.31 27.07
N ILE A 200 -12.79 -5.39 27.64
CA ILE A 200 -12.27 -6.61 28.26
C ILE A 200 -12.83 -6.66 29.69
N PRO A 201 -13.43 -7.78 30.14
CA PRO A 201 -13.92 -7.92 31.52
C PRO A 201 -12.81 -7.67 32.57
N ASN A 202 -13.18 -7.19 33.76
CA ASN A 202 -12.21 -6.89 34.84
C ASN A 202 -11.41 -8.12 35.30
N ASP A 203 -11.99 -9.31 35.19
CA ASP A 203 -11.40 -10.62 35.45
C ASP A 203 -10.88 -11.30 34.17
N GLY A 204 -10.89 -10.59 33.05
CA GLY A 204 -10.41 -11.04 31.76
C GLY A 204 -8.87 -11.02 31.65
N VAL A 205 -8.36 -11.73 30.64
CA VAL A 205 -6.93 -11.80 30.32
C VAL A 205 -6.63 -10.87 29.14
N CYS A 206 -5.63 -10.01 29.31
CA CYS A 206 -5.12 -9.17 28.23
C CYS A 206 -3.99 -9.88 27.48
N VAL A 207 -4.17 -10.05 26.17
CA VAL A 207 -3.20 -10.63 25.24
C VAL A 207 -2.34 -9.52 24.64
N ARG A 208 -1.06 -9.78 24.38
CA ARG A 208 -0.13 -8.84 23.71
C ARG A 208 0.66 -9.55 22.63
N GLY A 209 1.10 -8.80 21.63
CA GLY A 209 1.99 -9.29 20.58
C GLY A 209 1.27 -9.86 19.36
N PHE A 210 -0.07 -9.90 19.36
CA PHE A 210 -0.86 -10.33 18.19
C PHE A 210 -0.72 -9.36 17.00
N ASP A 211 -0.39 -8.10 17.27
CA ASP A 211 -0.09 -7.05 16.31
C ASP A 211 1.38 -7.07 15.82
N GLN A 212 1.98 -8.25 15.70
CA GLN A 212 3.35 -8.42 15.19
C GLN A 212 3.47 -7.75 13.81
N PHE A 213 4.55 -6.98 13.58
CA PHE A 213 4.70 -6.15 12.38
C PHE A 213 4.48 -6.92 11.07
N GLY A 214 5.06 -8.11 10.97
CA GLY A 214 4.90 -9.02 9.84
C GLY A 214 3.46 -9.43 9.62
N PHE A 215 2.72 -9.79 10.68
CA PHE A 215 1.31 -10.17 10.56
C PHE A 215 0.42 -9.00 10.14
N VAL A 216 0.67 -7.78 10.64
CA VAL A 216 -0.08 -6.58 10.21
C VAL A 216 0.24 -6.23 8.75
N MET A 217 1.51 -6.24 8.35
CA MET A 217 1.91 -6.07 6.94
C MET A 217 1.31 -7.17 6.05
N GLY A 218 1.31 -8.41 6.54
CA GLY A 218 0.74 -9.57 5.86
C GLY A 218 -0.76 -9.44 5.67
N THR A 219 -1.49 -8.98 6.69
CA THR A 219 -2.94 -8.71 6.63
C THR A 219 -3.24 -7.66 5.56
N SER A 220 -2.50 -6.55 5.56
CA SER A 220 -2.65 -5.49 4.57
C SER A 220 -2.29 -5.95 3.14
N SER A 221 -1.72 -7.15 2.97
CA SER A 221 -1.25 -7.69 1.68
C SER A 221 -1.67 -9.14 1.41
N SER A 222 -2.71 -9.63 2.08
CA SER A 222 -3.15 -11.03 1.97
C SER A 222 -4.09 -11.25 0.77
N LEU A 223 -3.58 -11.06 -0.46
CA LEU A 223 -4.28 -11.27 -1.75
C LEU A 223 -4.52 -12.77 -2.07
N PHE A 224 -4.69 -13.60 -1.06
CA PHE A 224 -4.64 -15.06 -1.19
C PHE A 224 -5.89 -15.68 -1.82
N ASN A 225 -7.02 -15.00 -1.74
CA ASN A 225 -8.21 -15.28 -2.54
C ASN A 225 -7.94 -15.15 -4.07
N GLN A 226 -6.96 -14.34 -4.48
CA GLN A 226 -6.54 -14.20 -5.89
C GLN A 226 -5.34 -15.10 -6.26
N PHE A 227 -4.45 -15.39 -5.30
CA PHE A 227 -3.16 -16.08 -5.54
C PHE A 227 -3.18 -17.60 -5.25
N LEU A 228 -3.78 -18.08 -4.16
CA LEU A 228 -3.56 -19.45 -3.65
C LEU A 228 -4.66 -20.46 -3.97
N LEU A 229 -5.82 -20.00 -4.42
CA LEU A 229 -6.91 -20.88 -4.83
C LEU A 229 -6.60 -21.70 -6.09
N GLN A 230 -5.50 -21.41 -6.81
CA GLN A 230 -5.21 -22.12 -8.07
C GLN A 230 -4.21 -23.27 -7.94
N ASN A 231 -3.17 -23.19 -7.10
CA ASN A 231 -2.35 -24.37 -6.76
C ASN A 231 -1.19 -24.03 -5.81
N VAL A 232 -1.39 -24.10 -4.49
CA VAL A 232 -0.26 -24.04 -3.54
C VAL A 232 0.79 -25.12 -3.85
N THR A 233 0.35 -26.27 -4.35
CA THR A 233 1.25 -27.37 -4.76
C THR A 233 2.09 -27.00 -5.99
N ALA A 234 1.50 -26.40 -7.04
CA ALA A 234 2.29 -26.00 -8.22
C ALA A 234 3.23 -24.83 -7.92
N VAL A 235 2.80 -23.87 -7.09
CA VAL A 235 3.67 -22.78 -6.62
C VAL A 235 4.82 -23.32 -5.78
N GLY A 236 4.56 -24.30 -4.91
CA GLY A 236 5.59 -24.96 -4.11
C GLY A 236 6.63 -25.70 -4.97
N GLU A 237 6.16 -26.47 -5.96
CA GLU A 237 7.00 -27.21 -6.90
C GLU A 237 7.83 -26.27 -7.82
N GLU A 238 7.25 -25.16 -8.28
CA GLU A 238 7.94 -24.18 -9.13
C GLU A 238 8.90 -23.26 -8.35
N SER A 239 8.70 -23.10 -7.04
CA SER A 239 9.44 -22.14 -6.20
C SER A 239 10.50 -22.77 -5.29
N ASP A 240 10.73 -24.09 -5.40
CA ASP A 240 11.62 -24.87 -4.52
C ASP A 240 11.25 -24.77 -3.02
N ILE A 241 9.95 -24.68 -2.69
CA ILE A 241 9.49 -24.66 -1.29
C ILE A 241 9.59 -26.09 -0.72
N PRO A 242 10.18 -26.30 0.48
CA PRO A 242 10.28 -27.64 1.05
C PRO A 242 8.92 -28.33 1.29
N ASP A 243 8.83 -29.63 1.04
CA ASP A 243 7.58 -30.41 1.14
C ASP A 243 6.87 -30.29 2.48
N PHE A 244 7.61 -30.24 3.60
CA PHE A 244 7.05 -30.12 4.93
C PHE A 244 6.29 -28.78 5.15
N VAL A 245 6.69 -27.72 4.43
CA VAL A 245 6.02 -26.42 4.45
C VAL A 245 4.75 -26.50 3.64
N THR A 246 4.84 -27.08 2.44
CA THR A 246 3.67 -27.32 1.59
C THR A 246 2.63 -28.17 2.32
N GLU A 247 3.06 -29.17 3.10
CA GLU A 247 2.20 -29.98 3.97
C GLU A 247 1.63 -29.18 5.14
N ALA A 248 2.42 -28.36 5.83
CA ALA A 248 1.93 -27.51 6.91
C ALA A 248 0.89 -26.49 6.43
N VAL A 249 1.16 -25.82 5.30
CA VAL A 249 0.20 -24.92 4.65
C VAL A 249 -1.02 -25.71 4.19
N LYS A 250 -0.86 -26.90 3.61
CA LYS A 250 -1.98 -27.80 3.28
C LYS A 250 -2.80 -28.17 4.51
N ASN A 251 -2.20 -28.43 5.67
CA ASN A 251 -2.96 -28.76 6.89
C ASN A 251 -3.78 -27.56 7.40
N VAL A 252 -3.20 -26.35 7.37
CA VAL A 252 -3.95 -25.11 7.62
C VAL A 252 -5.08 -24.97 6.60
N LEU A 253 -4.82 -25.38 5.35
CA LEU A 253 -5.79 -25.35 4.28
C LEU A 253 -6.82 -26.49 4.32
N GLU A 254 -6.53 -27.66 4.86
CA GLU A 254 -7.48 -28.77 4.95
C GLU A 254 -8.47 -28.52 6.10
N ALA A 255 -8.06 -27.70 7.08
CA ALA A 255 -8.99 -27.04 8.00
C ALA A 255 -9.88 -25.97 7.31
N LEU A 256 -9.73 -25.68 6.00
CA LEU A 256 -10.53 -24.68 5.25
C LEU A 256 -12.00 -25.06 5.07
N ASP A 257 -12.39 -26.33 5.13
CA ASP A 257 -13.77 -26.73 4.72
C ASP A 257 -14.88 -26.17 5.65
N GLY A 258 -14.54 -25.24 6.57
CA GLY A 258 -15.51 -24.36 7.21
C GLY A 258 -15.00 -23.08 7.91
N ALA A 259 -13.73 -22.64 7.77
CA ALA A 259 -13.13 -21.64 8.70
C ALA A 259 -12.38 -20.41 8.12
N GLU A 260 -12.33 -20.18 6.79
CA GLU A 260 -11.66 -18.99 6.19
C GLU A 260 -10.17 -18.82 6.53
N ASN A 261 -9.41 -19.92 6.66
CA ASN A 261 -7.97 -19.91 7.01
C ASN A 261 -7.05 -19.45 5.87
N ASP A 262 -7.60 -19.03 4.72
CA ASP A 262 -6.88 -18.47 3.57
C ASP A 262 -6.44 -17.02 3.79
N ILE A 263 -7.00 -16.33 4.81
CA ILE A 263 -6.85 -14.89 5.03
C ILE A 263 -6.49 -14.55 6.49
N ALA A 264 -6.30 -13.26 6.81
CA ALA A 264 -5.90 -12.85 8.14
C ALA A 264 -7.04 -13.01 9.16
N GLN A 265 -6.77 -13.75 10.23
CA GLN A 265 -7.76 -14.04 11.28
C GLN A 265 -7.43 -13.33 12.59
N TYR A 266 -8.39 -12.55 13.08
CA TYR A 266 -8.35 -11.88 14.36
C TYR A 266 -9.38 -12.51 15.28
N SER A 267 -8.93 -13.49 16.06
CA SER A 267 -9.74 -14.33 16.95
C SER A 267 -9.17 -14.24 18.37
N PRO A 268 -9.95 -13.81 19.39
CA PRO A 268 -11.32 -13.31 19.30
C PRO A 268 -11.42 -11.96 18.57
N ASN A 269 -12.55 -11.77 17.89
CA ASN A 269 -12.94 -10.53 17.23
C ASN A 269 -13.04 -9.37 18.24
N PRO A 270 -12.25 -8.30 18.08
CA PRO A 270 -12.27 -7.18 19.02
C PRO A 270 -13.60 -6.40 19.02
N PHE A 271 -14.44 -6.59 18.00
CA PHE A 271 -15.75 -5.96 17.84
C PHE A 271 -16.92 -6.88 18.18
N LEU A 272 -16.67 -8.00 18.87
CA LEU A 272 -17.73 -8.91 19.30
C LEU A 272 -18.74 -8.18 20.21
N GLY A 273 -20.00 -8.18 19.80
CA GLY A 273 -21.10 -7.48 20.45
C GLY A 273 -21.07 -5.95 20.38
N TRP A 274 -20.13 -5.37 19.61
CA TRP A 274 -20.04 -3.92 19.38
C TRP A 274 -20.99 -3.47 18.26
N ASN A 275 -21.70 -2.35 18.46
CA ASN A 275 -22.64 -1.76 17.50
C ASN A 275 -23.54 -2.78 16.77
N PRO A 276 -24.34 -3.59 17.51
CA PRO A 276 -25.09 -4.71 16.92
C PRO A 276 -26.16 -4.31 15.89
N SER A 277 -26.52 -3.03 15.79
CA SER A 277 -27.45 -2.52 14.78
C SER A 277 -26.84 -2.38 13.40
N THR A 278 -25.54 -2.18 13.28
CA THR A 278 -24.85 -1.81 12.02
C THR A 278 -23.63 -2.67 11.73
N ASN A 279 -22.96 -3.21 12.76
CA ASN A 279 -21.75 -4.01 12.61
C ASN A 279 -22.11 -5.42 12.13
N PRO A 280 -21.74 -5.82 10.90
CA PRO A 280 -22.01 -7.17 10.41
C PRO A 280 -21.32 -8.25 11.26
N ASN A 281 -20.12 -7.96 11.76
CA ASN A 281 -19.26 -8.92 12.46
C ASN A 281 -19.57 -9.03 13.96
N HIS A 282 -20.60 -8.36 14.49
CA HIS A 282 -20.83 -8.29 15.95
C HIS A 282 -21.18 -9.64 16.60
N LYS A 283 -21.51 -10.68 15.84
CA LYS A 283 -21.79 -12.03 16.34
C LYS A 283 -20.67 -13.02 16.06
N ASP A 284 -19.75 -12.64 15.18
CA ASP A 284 -18.71 -13.53 14.72
C ASP A 284 -17.55 -13.49 15.70
N PHE A 285 -17.11 -14.66 16.12
CA PHE A 285 -15.99 -14.79 17.06
C PHE A 285 -14.66 -14.42 16.40
N GLN A 286 -14.60 -14.41 15.06
CA GLN A 286 -13.44 -14.04 14.28
C GLN A 286 -13.76 -12.81 13.44
N LEU A 287 -12.79 -11.89 13.35
CA LEU A 287 -12.75 -10.86 12.33
C LEU A 287 -11.78 -11.31 11.22
N SER A 288 -12.32 -11.42 10.02
CA SER A 288 -11.62 -11.82 8.80
C SER A 288 -11.21 -10.57 8.01
N LEU A 289 -9.91 -10.38 7.80
CA LEU A 289 -9.35 -9.24 7.06
C LEU A 289 -8.50 -9.70 5.86
N VAL A 290 -8.52 -8.91 4.79
CA VAL A 290 -7.79 -9.14 3.53
C VAL A 290 -6.99 -7.93 3.08
N ASP A 291 -6.30 -8.02 1.94
CA ASP A 291 -5.54 -6.89 1.38
C ASP A 291 -6.47 -5.68 1.17
N GLY A 292 -6.03 -4.50 1.63
CA GLY A 292 -6.82 -3.26 1.57
C GLY A 292 -7.01 -2.67 0.18
N GLY A 293 -6.44 -3.28 -0.87
CA GLY A 293 -6.66 -2.90 -2.26
C GLY A 293 -7.68 -3.78 -3.00
N GLU A 294 -8.29 -4.77 -2.34
CA GLU A 294 -9.20 -5.72 -3.00
C GLU A 294 -10.54 -5.12 -3.40
N ASP A 295 -10.97 -4.04 -2.73
CA ASP A 295 -12.17 -3.28 -3.07
C ASP A 295 -11.99 -2.29 -4.25
N LEU A 296 -10.88 -2.41 -4.98
CA LEU A 296 -10.38 -1.52 -6.05
C LEU A 296 -9.77 -0.20 -5.58
N GLN A 297 -9.87 0.17 -4.30
CA GLN A 297 -9.22 1.36 -3.75
C GLN A 297 -7.74 1.08 -3.45
N ASN A 298 -6.95 0.79 -4.49
CA ASN A 298 -5.51 0.51 -4.40
C ASN A 298 -4.65 1.75 -4.01
N LEU A 299 -5.28 2.79 -3.47
CA LEU A 299 -4.69 3.94 -2.80
C LEU A 299 -5.33 4.07 -1.41
N PRO A 300 -4.57 4.10 -0.30
CA PRO A 300 -5.11 4.10 1.06
C PRO A 300 -5.65 5.48 1.48
N LEU A 301 -6.62 6.00 0.76
CA LEU A 301 -7.14 7.37 0.90
C LEU A 301 -8.26 7.46 1.94
N HIS A 302 -9.03 6.39 2.13
CA HIS A 302 -10.17 6.39 3.05
C HIS A 302 -9.79 6.85 4.49
N PRO A 303 -8.68 6.39 5.08
CA PRO A 303 -8.16 6.96 6.32
C PRO A 303 -7.94 8.48 6.28
N LEU A 304 -7.40 8.99 5.18
CA LEU A 304 -6.87 10.37 5.11
C LEU A 304 -7.95 11.42 4.83
N ILE A 305 -9.09 11.02 4.26
CA ILE A 305 -10.19 11.93 3.90
C ILE A 305 -11.19 12.14 5.04
N GLN A 306 -10.99 11.48 6.18
CA GLN A 306 -11.89 11.57 7.32
C GLN A 306 -11.96 13.01 7.86
N PRO A 307 -13.17 13.60 8.03
CA PRO A 307 -13.32 14.97 8.51
C PRO A 307 -12.58 15.24 9.84
N MET A 308 -12.55 14.25 10.73
CA MET A 308 -11.89 14.34 12.04
C MET A 308 -10.37 14.51 11.96
N ARG A 309 -9.75 14.14 10.82
CA ARG A 309 -8.31 14.33 10.60
C ARG A 309 -7.97 15.68 9.97
N SER A 310 -8.95 16.41 9.44
CA SER A 310 -8.79 17.77 8.91
C SER A 310 -7.62 17.91 7.92
N VAL A 311 -7.38 16.89 7.10
CA VAL A 311 -6.29 16.87 6.12
C VAL A 311 -6.59 17.88 5.01
N ASP A 312 -5.60 18.69 4.66
CA ASP A 312 -5.71 19.75 3.66
C ASP A 312 -5.23 19.32 2.26
N VAL A 313 -4.17 18.52 2.21
CA VAL A 313 -3.57 18.02 0.97
C VAL A 313 -3.13 16.56 1.16
N ILE A 314 -3.31 15.75 0.13
CA ILE A 314 -2.82 14.37 0.07
C ILE A 314 -1.94 14.22 -1.17
N PHE A 315 -0.73 13.71 -1.01
CA PHE A 315 0.07 13.20 -2.13
C PHE A 315 -0.24 11.71 -2.29
N ALA A 316 -0.93 11.33 -3.36
CA ALA A 316 -1.37 9.97 -3.63
C ALA A 316 -0.46 9.34 -4.69
N ILE A 317 0.31 8.30 -4.29
CA ILE A 317 1.32 7.69 -5.15
C ILE A 317 0.75 6.40 -5.72
N ASP A 318 0.40 6.40 -7.00
CA ASP A 318 -0.29 5.29 -7.64
C ASP A 318 0.69 4.36 -8.37
N SER A 319 0.75 3.11 -7.92
CA SER A 319 1.55 2.03 -8.53
C SER A 319 0.69 0.89 -9.08
N SER A 320 -0.59 1.14 -9.32
CA SER A 320 -1.55 0.14 -9.79
C SER A 320 -1.20 -0.39 -11.18
N ALA A 321 -1.56 -1.64 -11.42
CA ALA A 321 -1.32 -2.37 -12.67
C ALA A 321 -2.61 -2.46 -13.51
N ASP A 322 -3.22 -1.32 -13.83
CA ASP A 322 -4.60 -1.28 -14.36
C ASP A 322 -4.70 -1.57 -15.88
N THR A 323 -3.67 -1.22 -16.64
CA THR A 323 -3.65 -1.40 -18.10
C THR A 323 -3.08 -2.77 -18.48
N GLY A 324 -3.27 -3.19 -19.74
CA GLY A 324 -2.70 -4.45 -20.24
C GLY A 324 -1.17 -4.56 -20.14
N ASN A 325 -0.47 -3.45 -19.92
CA ASN A 325 0.97 -3.39 -19.66
C ASN A 325 1.29 -2.95 -18.22
N ASN A 326 0.40 -3.13 -17.25
CA ASN A 326 0.63 -2.86 -15.81
C ASN A 326 0.97 -1.39 -15.45
N TRP A 327 0.47 -0.43 -16.22
CA TRP A 327 0.50 0.99 -15.84
C TRP A 327 -0.81 1.42 -15.17
N PRO A 328 -0.78 2.39 -14.25
CA PRO A 328 -1.99 2.94 -13.66
C PRO A 328 -2.76 3.76 -14.69
N ASN A 329 -4.09 3.71 -14.60
CA ASN A 329 -5.00 4.51 -15.42
C ASN A 329 -5.98 5.34 -14.57
N GLY A 330 -5.72 5.47 -13.26
CA GLY A 330 -6.56 6.23 -12.33
C GLY A 330 -7.75 5.44 -11.79
N THR A 331 -7.88 4.14 -12.08
CA THR A 331 -8.97 3.30 -11.57
C THR A 331 -9.03 3.32 -10.04
N ALA A 332 -7.89 3.22 -9.36
CA ALA A 332 -7.84 3.26 -7.90
C ALA A 332 -8.33 4.59 -7.31
N LEU A 333 -7.91 5.73 -7.89
CA LEU A 333 -8.38 7.04 -7.46
C LEU A 333 -9.88 7.23 -7.73
N ARG A 334 -10.36 6.70 -8.86
CA ARG A 334 -11.78 6.73 -9.23
C ARG A 334 -12.62 5.87 -8.27
N ALA A 335 -12.11 4.72 -7.83
CA ALA A 335 -12.81 3.88 -6.86
C ALA A 335 -13.09 4.65 -5.56
N SER A 336 -12.11 5.42 -5.05
CA SER A 336 -12.35 6.28 -3.88
C SER A 336 -13.38 7.39 -4.12
N TYR A 337 -13.42 7.95 -5.34
CA TYR A 337 -14.47 8.89 -5.72
C TYR A 337 -15.85 8.21 -5.77
N GLU A 338 -15.97 7.07 -6.44
CA GLU A 338 -17.22 6.31 -6.56
C GLU A 338 -17.73 5.88 -5.18
N ARG A 339 -16.85 5.39 -4.29
CA ARG A 339 -17.20 5.08 -2.90
C ARG A 339 -17.72 6.30 -2.14
N SER A 340 -17.19 7.49 -2.39
CA SER A 340 -17.68 8.72 -1.74
C SER A 340 -19.13 9.09 -2.11
N LEU A 341 -19.67 8.49 -3.18
CA LEU A 341 -21.05 8.67 -3.61
C LEU A 341 -22.01 7.66 -2.97
N GLU A 342 -21.48 6.60 -2.34
CA GLU A 342 -22.24 5.55 -1.68
C GLU A 342 -22.58 5.91 -0.22
N ASP A 343 -23.63 5.31 0.33
CA ASP A 343 -24.07 5.55 1.72
C ASP A 343 -22.99 5.21 2.76
N ILE A 344 -22.09 4.27 2.45
CA ILE A 344 -20.99 3.87 3.34
C ILE A 344 -19.99 5.01 3.60
N SER A 345 -19.90 6.00 2.70
CA SER A 345 -19.04 7.18 2.89
C SER A 345 -19.46 8.05 4.09
N ASN A 346 -20.69 7.85 4.60
CA ASN A 346 -21.25 8.59 5.73
C ASN A 346 -21.13 10.13 5.56
N GLY A 347 -21.32 10.61 4.33
CA GLY A 347 -21.23 12.03 3.99
C GLY A 347 -19.81 12.57 3.84
N THR A 348 -18.78 11.72 3.88
CA THR A 348 -17.39 12.08 3.58
C THR A 348 -17.25 12.36 2.08
N LEU A 349 -16.75 13.54 1.75
CA LEU A 349 -16.59 13.97 0.36
C LEU A 349 -15.25 13.55 -0.23
N PHE A 350 -15.20 13.44 -1.56
CA PHE A 350 -13.97 13.25 -2.32
C PHE A 350 -14.01 14.11 -3.60
N PRO A 351 -12.87 14.60 -4.12
CA PRO A 351 -12.84 15.29 -5.39
C PRO A 351 -13.38 14.44 -6.55
N PRO A 352 -14.09 15.03 -7.54
CA PRO A 352 -14.48 14.29 -8.74
C PRO A 352 -13.28 13.76 -9.52
N VAL A 353 -13.38 12.52 -10.00
CA VAL A 353 -12.33 11.82 -10.75
C VAL A 353 -12.92 11.30 -12.06
N PRO A 354 -12.29 11.54 -13.23
CA PRO A 354 -12.80 11.09 -14.51
C PRO A 354 -12.59 9.58 -14.75
N SER A 355 -13.11 9.08 -15.86
CA SER A 355 -12.92 7.70 -16.30
C SER A 355 -11.46 7.34 -16.56
N ALA A 356 -11.16 6.04 -16.56
CA ALA A 356 -9.85 5.51 -16.94
C ALA A 356 -9.46 5.91 -18.38
N GLU A 357 -10.41 5.91 -19.31
CA GLU A 357 -10.22 6.36 -20.69
C GLU A 357 -9.80 7.83 -20.72
N THR A 358 -10.49 8.70 -19.98
CA THR A 358 -10.15 10.11 -19.88
C THR A 358 -8.78 10.30 -19.26
N PHE A 359 -8.41 9.54 -18.22
CA PHE A 359 -7.09 9.58 -17.61
C PHE A 359 -5.98 9.36 -18.64
N VAL A 360 -6.11 8.31 -19.43
CA VAL A 360 -5.10 7.97 -20.44
C VAL A 360 -5.13 8.97 -21.60
N ASN A 361 -6.31 9.29 -22.14
CA ASN A 361 -6.46 10.19 -23.28
C ASN A 361 -5.96 11.61 -22.98
N ASN A 362 -6.18 12.09 -21.76
CA ASN A 362 -5.71 13.42 -21.31
C ASN A 362 -4.32 13.37 -20.65
N ARG A 363 -3.64 12.21 -20.70
CA ARG A 363 -2.30 11.96 -20.15
C ARG A 363 -2.17 12.31 -18.67
N LEU A 364 -3.23 12.14 -17.89
CA LEU A 364 -3.22 12.36 -16.44
C LEU A 364 -2.41 11.28 -15.71
N ASN A 365 -2.21 10.12 -16.35
CA ASN A 365 -1.36 9.04 -15.86
C ASN A 365 0.11 9.12 -16.36
N GLN A 366 0.55 10.26 -16.89
CA GLN A 366 1.94 10.51 -17.31
C GLN A 366 2.60 11.70 -16.59
N ARG A 367 1.88 12.34 -15.67
CA ARG A 367 2.35 13.50 -14.91
C ARG A 367 1.59 13.62 -13.60
N PRO A 368 2.13 14.36 -12.61
CA PRO A 368 1.35 14.82 -11.47
C PRO A 368 0.05 15.48 -11.94
N THR A 369 -1.06 15.18 -11.27
CA THR A 369 -2.36 15.81 -11.56
C THR A 369 -3.04 16.11 -10.23
N MET A 370 -3.64 17.29 -10.11
CA MET A 370 -4.33 17.74 -8.90
C MET A 370 -5.84 17.63 -9.07
N PHE A 371 -6.53 17.09 -8.06
CA PHE A 371 -7.97 16.96 -7.99
C PHE A 371 -8.52 17.75 -6.81
N GLY A 372 -9.66 18.42 -7.01
CA GLY A 372 -10.30 19.24 -5.98
C GLY A 372 -9.60 20.57 -5.72
N CYS A 373 -8.95 21.15 -6.74
CA CYS A 373 -8.16 22.37 -6.58
C CYS A 373 -8.96 23.56 -6.03
N ASP A 374 -10.14 23.84 -6.60
CA ASP A 374 -11.02 24.90 -6.11
C ASP A 374 -12.00 24.35 -5.07
N ALA A 375 -11.79 24.75 -3.81
CA ALA A 375 -12.65 24.39 -2.69
C ALA A 375 -14.09 24.93 -2.84
N ASN A 376 -14.31 25.99 -3.63
CA ASN A 376 -15.64 26.56 -3.85
C ASN A 376 -16.49 25.76 -4.84
N ASN A 377 -15.89 24.80 -5.56
CA ASN A 377 -16.65 23.90 -6.45
C ASN A 377 -17.43 22.83 -5.68
N PHE A 378 -17.19 22.66 -4.37
CA PHE A 378 -17.90 21.70 -3.54
C PHE A 378 -19.18 22.31 -2.97
N THR A 379 -20.32 21.65 -3.21
CA THR A 379 -21.58 21.99 -2.56
C THR A 379 -21.72 21.19 -1.28
N LEU A 380 -21.59 21.85 -0.13
CA LEU A 380 -21.63 21.20 1.19
C LEU A 380 -23.06 21.14 1.73
N ARG A 381 -23.45 19.98 2.27
CA ARG A 381 -24.61 19.84 3.17
C ARG A 381 -24.19 20.13 4.62
N GLU A 382 -25.17 20.29 5.49
CA GLU A 382 -24.92 20.50 6.93
C GLU A 382 -24.04 19.37 7.49
N GLY A 383 -22.97 19.75 8.21
CA GLY A 383 -22.01 18.81 8.80
C GLY A 383 -20.90 18.32 7.85
N GLN A 384 -20.97 18.61 6.54
CA GLN A 384 -19.91 18.22 5.60
C GLN A 384 -18.76 19.23 5.60
N VAL A 385 -17.56 18.73 5.32
CA VAL A 385 -16.33 19.52 5.15
C VAL A 385 -15.79 19.37 3.74
N VAL A 386 -15.12 20.41 3.24
CA VAL A 386 -14.43 20.35 1.94
C VAL A 386 -13.35 19.25 2.01
N PRO A 387 -13.25 18.36 1.01
CA PRO A 387 -12.22 17.33 1.02
C PRO A 387 -10.82 17.91 0.75
N PRO A 388 -9.76 17.16 1.10
CA PRO A 388 -8.39 17.56 0.78
C PRO A 388 -8.18 17.74 -0.73
N LEU A 389 -7.22 18.60 -1.10
CA LEU A 389 -6.68 18.60 -2.46
C LEU A 389 -5.85 17.33 -2.63
N VAL A 390 -6.10 16.56 -3.68
CA VAL A 390 -5.34 15.33 -3.96
C VAL A 390 -4.33 15.60 -5.08
N VAL A 391 -3.04 15.53 -4.76
CA VAL A 391 -1.94 15.51 -5.73
C VAL A 391 -1.66 14.07 -6.11
N TYR A 392 -2.19 13.63 -7.24
CA TYR A 392 -2.01 12.29 -7.78
C TYR A 392 -0.67 12.19 -8.53
N ILE A 393 0.17 11.25 -8.13
CA ILE A 393 1.49 10.98 -8.70
C ILE A 393 1.50 9.55 -9.27
N PRO A 394 1.29 9.38 -10.58
CA PRO A 394 1.26 8.06 -11.19
C PRO A 394 2.67 7.46 -11.34
N ASN A 395 2.75 6.14 -11.27
CA ASN A 395 3.83 5.40 -11.86
C ASN A 395 3.81 5.58 -13.39
N ALA A 396 4.89 6.13 -13.93
CA ALA A 396 5.10 6.31 -15.37
C ALA A 396 6.59 6.09 -15.67
N PRO A 397 6.97 5.79 -16.92
CA PRO A 397 8.36 5.53 -17.26
C PRO A 397 9.11 6.85 -17.40
N TYR A 398 9.72 7.35 -16.33
CA TYR A 398 10.60 8.53 -16.39
C TYR A 398 11.96 8.13 -16.94
N THR A 399 12.59 7.13 -16.31
CA THR A 399 13.93 6.64 -16.63
C THR A 399 14.01 5.11 -16.67
N THR A 400 12.97 4.40 -16.25
CA THR A 400 12.91 2.94 -16.35
C THR A 400 11.48 2.45 -16.53
N PHE A 401 11.33 1.26 -17.10
CA PHE A 401 10.04 0.58 -17.17
C PHE A 401 9.76 -0.11 -15.82
N SER A 402 9.06 0.61 -14.94
CA SER A 402 8.73 0.22 -13.56
C SER A 402 7.38 -0.49 -13.41
N ASN A 403 6.67 -0.75 -14.51
CA ASN A 403 5.41 -1.49 -14.64
C ASN A 403 5.59 -3.01 -14.48
N VAL A 404 6.26 -3.42 -13.41
CA VAL A 404 6.48 -4.83 -13.10
C VAL A 404 5.18 -5.49 -12.64
N SER A 405 5.00 -6.78 -12.97
CA SER A 405 3.84 -7.55 -12.51
C SER A 405 3.79 -7.62 -10.98
N THR A 406 2.58 -7.53 -10.42
CA THR A 406 2.28 -7.75 -8.99
C THR A 406 2.82 -9.09 -8.49
N PHE A 407 2.84 -10.12 -9.34
CA PHE A 407 3.26 -11.48 -8.96
C PHE A 407 4.74 -11.76 -9.17
N LYS A 408 5.54 -10.75 -9.57
CA LYS A 408 6.97 -10.94 -9.71
C LYS A 408 7.62 -11.04 -8.32
N SER A 409 8.19 -12.20 -8.01
CA SER A 409 8.68 -12.52 -6.66
C SER A 409 10.13 -12.11 -6.37
N SER A 410 10.91 -11.71 -7.38
CA SER A 410 12.28 -11.24 -7.20
C SER A 410 12.72 -10.20 -8.23
N TYR A 411 13.68 -9.36 -7.85
CA TYR A 411 14.24 -8.26 -8.64
C TYR A 411 15.74 -8.18 -8.41
N SER A 412 16.55 -8.05 -9.47
CA SER A 412 17.98 -7.73 -9.24
C SER A 412 18.09 -6.40 -8.47
N ILE A 413 19.20 -6.23 -7.76
CA ILE A 413 19.43 -5.00 -6.98
C ILE A 413 19.43 -3.76 -7.88
N GLU A 414 19.99 -3.87 -9.08
CA GLU A 414 19.99 -2.81 -10.07
C GLU A 414 18.57 -2.49 -10.54
N GLN A 415 17.73 -3.51 -10.75
CA GLN A 415 16.32 -3.29 -11.12
C GLN A 415 15.53 -2.64 -9.98
N ARG A 416 15.71 -3.09 -8.73
CA ARG A 416 15.12 -2.47 -7.55
C ARG A 416 15.47 -0.99 -7.49
N ASP A 417 16.76 -0.68 -7.59
CA ASP A 417 17.27 0.69 -7.46
C ASP A 417 16.84 1.58 -8.64
N ALA A 418 16.76 1.02 -9.86
CA ALA A 418 16.22 1.72 -11.02
C ALA A 418 14.74 2.09 -10.84
N ILE A 419 13.91 1.19 -10.29
CA ILE A 419 12.49 1.46 -10.02
C ILE A 419 12.33 2.54 -8.95
N ILE A 420 13.14 2.47 -7.87
CA ILE A 420 13.15 3.50 -6.82
C ILE A 420 13.57 4.85 -7.41
N THR A 421 14.61 4.88 -8.25
CA THR A 421 15.06 6.09 -8.95
C THR A 421 13.97 6.66 -9.86
N ASN A 422 13.23 5.80 -10.56
CA ASN A 422 12.11 6.22 -11.39
C ASN A 422 10.98 6.86 -10.55
N GLY A 423 10.67 6.31 -9.38
CA GLY A 423 9.73 6.91 -8.42
C GLY A 423 10.20 8.28 -7.91
N PHE A 424 11.50 8.44 -7.64
CA PHE A 424 12.12 9.72 -7.30
C PHE A 424 11.95 10.74 -8.44
N ASN A 425 12.20 10.32 -9.68
CA ASN A 425 12.01 11.18 -10.86
C ASN A 425 10.56 11.58 -11.07
N SER A 426 9.60 10.69 -10.79
CA SER A 426 8.17 11.02 -10.82
C SER A 426 7.82 12.12 -9.82
N ALA A 427 8.28 11.95 -8.57
CA ALA A 427 8.04 12.90 -7.48
C ALA A 427 8.64 14.29 -7.74
N THR A 428 9.81 14.35 -8.38
CA THR A 428 10.57 15.59 -8.60
C THR A 428 10.37 16.21 -9.96
N GLN A 429 9.55 15.61 -10.84
CA GLN A 429 9.48 15.97 -12.27
C GLN A 429 10.88 15.95 -12.94
N GLY A 430 11.66 14.92 -12.61
CA GLY A 430 13.04 14.75 -13.06
C GLY A 430 13.95 15.85 -12.52
N ASN A 431 13.91 16.14 -11.22
CA ASN A 431 14.57 17.30 -10.61
C ASN A 431 14.26 18.60 -11.37
N ALA A 432 12.97 18.84 -11.62
CA ALA A 432 12.46 19.98 -12.35
C ALA A 432 12.90 20.07 -13.84
N THR A 433 13.55 19.04 -14.39
CA THR A 433 13.92 19.00 -15.82
C THR A 433 12.70 19.02 -16.75
N LEU A 434 11.61 18.39 -16.35
CA LEU A 434 10.37 18.35 -17.14
C LEU A 434 9.52 19.60 -16.92
N ASP A 435 9.61 20.20 -15.73
CA ASP A 435 8.91 21.44 -15.38
C ASP A 435 9.67 22.20 -14.27
N ASN A 436 10.27 23.33 -14.64
CA ASN A 436 11.03 24.18 -13.72
C ASN A 436 10.18 24.81 -12.62
N ASP A 437 8.86 24.96 -12.82
CA ASP A 437 7.95 25.53 -11.82
C ASP A 437 7.40 24.48 -10.85
N TRP A 438 7.72 23.19 -11.03
CA TRP A 438 7.19 22.12 -10.18
C TRP A 438 7.36 22.36 -8.66
N PRO A 439 8.52 22.84 -8.16
CA PRO A 439 8.66 23.19 -6.74
C PRO A 439 7.65 24.24 -6.26
N VAL A 440 7.35 25.24 -7.11
CA VAL A 440 6.34 26.26 -6.80
C VAL A 440 4.95 25.62 -6.76
N CYS A 441 4.66 24.73 -7.70
CA CYS A 441 3.36 24.06 -7.77
C CYS A 441 3.12 23.11 -6.59
N VAL A 442 4.15 22.43 -6.09
CA VAL A 442 4.11 21.66 -4.84
C VAL A 442 3.75 22.58 -3.66
N ALA A 443 4.45 23.70 -3.50
CA ALA A 443 4.15 24.67 -2.44
C ALA A 443 2.72 25.23 -2.53
N CYS A 444 2.25 25.52 -3.74
CA CYS A 444 0.89 25.99 -4.01
C CYS A 444 -0.18 24.93 -3.71
N ALA A 445 0.11 23.64 -3.91
CA ALA A 445 -0.80 22.56 -3.52
C ALA A 445 -0.95 22.50 -1.99
N ILE A 446 0.17 22.54 -1.26
CA ILE A 446 0.21 22.49 0.20
C ILE A 446 -0.57 23.65 0.82
N LEU A 447 -0.37 24.86 0.30
CA LEU A 447 -0.98 26.08 0.85
C LEU A 447 -2.41 26.34 0.34
N SER A 448 -2.90 25.56 -0.63
CA SER A 448 -4.20 25.78 -1.28
C SER A 448 -5.34 25.96 -0.28
N ARG A 449 -5.52 25.01 0.64
CA ARG A 449 -6.59 25.07 1.64
C ARG A 449 -6.37 26.16 2.69
N SER A 450 -5.12 26.49 3.01
CA SER A 450 -4.80 27.57 3.94
C SER A 450 -5.27 28.94 3.41
N TRP A 451 -5.02 29.24 2.13
CA TRP A 451 -5.54 30.48 1.53
C TRP A 451 -7.07 30.51 1.50
N TRP A 452 -7.70 29.39 1.13
CA TRP A 452 -9.16 29.31 1.12
C TRP A 452 -9.77 29.52 2.52
N LYS A 453 -9.26 28.84 3.55
CA LYS A 453 -9.70 29.00 4.95
C LYS A 453 -9.50 30.44 5.45
N ALA A 454 -8.46 31.12 4.99
CA ALA A 454 -8.18 32.52 5.34
C ALA A 454 -8.98 33.54 4.52
N GLY A 455 -9.81 33.12 3.56
CA GLY A 455 -10.52 34.02 2.64
C GLY A 455 -9.57 34.82 1.73
N GLN A 456 -8.38 34.29 1.44
CA GLN A 456 -7.36 34.93 0.63
C GLN A 456 -7.30 34.29 -0.77
N SER A 457 -6.99 35.10 -1.78
CA SER A 457 -6.71 34.60 -3.13
C SER A 457 -5.31 34.01 -3.20
N ALA A 458 -5.16 32.88 -3.88
CA ALA A 458 -3.86 32.31 -4.17
C ALA A 458 -3.04 33.26 -5.06
N PRO A 459 -1.70 33.36 -4.86
CA PRO A 459 -0.82 34.15 -5.71
C PRO A 459 -0.88 33.75 -7.20
N ASP A 460 -0.49 34.66 -8.09
CA ASP A 460 -0.48 34.44 -9.55
C ASP A 460 0.33 33.20 -9.96
N ALA A 461 1.47 32.97 -9.30
CA ALA A 461 2.28 31.77 -9.52
C ALA A 461 1.50 30.47 -9.24
N CYS A 462 0.64 30.47 -8.21
CA CYS A 462 -0.21 29.32 -7.90
C CYS A 462 -1.36 29.15 -8.88
N ARG A 463 -1.92 30.25 -9.41
CA ARG A 463 -2.92 30.18 -10.48
C ARG A 463 -2.34 29.52 -11.73
N THR A 464 -1.12 29.88 -12.14
CA THR A 464 -0.40 29.22 -13.23
C THR A 464 -0.19 27.72 -12.96
N CYS A 465 0.14 27.34 -11.73
CA CYS A 465 0.27 25.94 -11.35
C CYS A 465 -1.06 25.19 -11.43
N TYR A 466 -2.16 25.80 -10.97
CA TYR A 466 -3.48 25.19 -11.05
C TYR A 466 -3.95 25.03 -12.50
N ASP A 467 -3.72 26.01 -13.37
CA ASP A 467 -4.03 25.90 -14.80
C ASP A 467 -3.30 24.73 -15.48
N ARG A 468 -2.12 24.36 -14.97
CA ARG A 468 -1.27 23.30 -15.53
C ARG A 468 -1.59 21.92 -14.95
N TYR A 469 -1.74 21.84 -13.63
CA TYR A 469 -1.78 20.58 -12.91
C TYR A 469 -3.18 20.17 -12.46
N CYS A 470 -4.13 21.10 -12.33
CA CYS A 470 -5.48 20.73 -11.98
C CYS A 470 -6.19 20.06 -13.16
N TRP A 471 -6.89 18.96 -12.90
CA TRP A 471 -7.81 18.45 -13.89
C TRP A 471 -8.92 19.48 -14.12
N ASP A 472 -9.10 19.87 -15.39
CA ASP A 472 -9.96 20.98 -15.81
C ASP A 472 -11.43 20.58 -16.04
N GLY A 473 -11.79 19.34 -15.68
CA GLY A 473 -13.13 18.79 -15.86
C GLY A 473 -13.43 18.28 -17.26
N LYS A 474 -12.51 18.42 -18.23
CA LYS A 474 -12.73 17.89 -19.59
C LYS A 474 -12.58 16.37 -19.60
N THR A 475 -13.49 15.70 -20.31
CA THR A 475 -13.50 14.25 -20.50
C THR A 475 -13.23 13.87 -21.94
N ASN A 476 -12.59 12.72 -22.12
CA ASN A 476 -12.44 12.03 -23.39
C ASN A 476 -12.54 10.53 -23.13
N ASP A 477 -13.75 10.01 -23.24
CA ASP A 477 -14.07 8.60 -22.97
C ASP A 477 -13.89 7.70 -24.20
N THR A 478 -13.06 8.12 -25.16
CA THR A 478 -12.70 7.27 -26.31
C THR A 478 -11.95 6.05 -25.81
N ARG A 479 -12.41 4.85 -26.20
CA ARG A 479 -11.81 3.57 -25.81
C ARG A 479 -10.30 3.55 -26.11
N VAL A 480 -9.52 3.12 -25.12
CA VAL A 480 -8.07 2.93 -25.22
C VAL A 480 -7.77 1.43 -25.26
N ASP A 481 -7.31 0.93 -26.41
CA ASP A 481 -7.04 -0.50 -26.59
C ASP A 481 -5.63 -0.92 -26.14
N ASN A 482 -4.64 -0.03 -26.27
CA ASN A 482 -3.27 -0.27 -25.83
C ASN A 482 -2.68 1.01 -25.23
N TYR A 483 -2.00 0.86 -24.10
CA TYR A 483 -1.27 1.94 -23.45
C TYR A 483 0.18 1.50 -23.23
N ASP A 484 1.09 2.10 -23.99
CA ASP A 484 2.52 1.80 -23.99
C ASP A 484 3.31 3.12 -24.10
N PRO A 485 3.55 3.81 -22.96
CA PRO A 485 4.21 5.11 -22.94
C PRO A 485 5.73 5.01 -23.16
N ASP A 486 6.30 5.99 -23.86
CA ASP A 486 7.75 6.19 -23.98
C ASP A 486 8.33 6.83 -22.70
N PHE A 487 9.68 6.78 -22.57
CA PHE A 487 10.38 7.50 -21.50
C PHE A 487 10.12 9.01 -21.54
N LEU A 488 9.73 9.57 -20.39
CA LEU A 488 9.49 11.01 -20.22
C LEU A 488 10.80 11.81 -20.20
N ILE A 489 11.86 11.25 -19.61
CA ILE A 489 13.20 11.82 -19.64
C ILE A 489 14.01 11.04 -20.66
N ARG A 490 14.30 11.67 -21.80
CA ARG A 490 15.19 11.09 -22.81
C ARG A 490 16.63 11.29 -22.34
N GLU A 491 17.39 10.20 -22.19
CA GLU A 491 18.84 10.32 -22.16
C GLU A 491 19.30 10.80 -23.56
N ASP A 492 19.92 11.97 -23.61
CA ASP A 492 20.70 12.38 -24.78
C ASP A 492 21.88 11.42 -24.88
N PHE A 493 21.73 10.33 -25.64
CA PHE A 493 22.85 9.53 -26.11
C PHE A 493 23.61 10.33 -27.20
N SER A 494 24.16 11.49 -26.84
CA SER A 494 25.07 12.24 -27.68
C SER A 494 26.51 11.93 -27.32
N THR A 495 27.11 11.02 -28.11
CA THR A 495 28.44 11.11 -28.77
C THR A 495 29.26 9.82 -28.74
N GLU A 496 29.49 9.33 -29.96
CA GLU A 496 30.76 8.79 -30.48
C GLU A 496 31.61 7.88 -29.58
N ASN A 497 31.44 6.56 -29.76
CA ASN A 497 32.55 5.78 -30.31
C ASN A 497 32.07 4.50 -31.02
N SER A 498 32.22 4.51 -32.34
CA SER A 498 32.76 3.43 -33.16
C SER A 498 32.29 1.99 -32.88
N GLY A 499 31.34 1.54 -33.70
CA GLY A 499 31.31 0.17 -34.22
C GLY A 499 31.09 -0.97 -33.21
N ALA A 500 29.87 -1.10 -32.71
CA ALA A 500 29.37 -2.40 -32.25
C ALA A 500 27.99 -2.63 -32.88
N THR A 501 27.98 -3.61 -33.78
CA THR A 501 26.83 -4.21 -34.45
C THR A 501 25.56 -4.24 -33.61
N LEU A 502 24.46 -3.75 -34.19
CA LEU A 502 23.08 -4.14 -33.86
C LEU A 502 23.03 -5.66 -33.67
N HIS A 503 23.03 -6.15 -32.44
CA HIS A 503 22.51 -7.46 -32.10
C HIS A 503 21.13 -7.24 -31.54
N GLY A 504 20.13 -7.66 -32.32
CA GLY A 504 18.73 -7.47 -32.03
C GLY A 504 18.38 -7.94 -30.63
N TYR A 505 17.78 -7.03 -29.86
CA TYR A 505 16.89 -7.42 -28.79
C TYR A 505 15.82 -8.31 -29.40
N LYS A 506 15.93 -9.62 -29.15
CA LYS A 506 14.81 -10.53 -29.35
C LYS A 506 13.69 -10.01 -28.47
N ARG A 507 12.62 -9.54 -29.10
CA ARG A 507 11.30 -9.40 -28.49
C ARG A 507 11.00 -10.70 -27.74
N ALA A 508 11.15 -10.68 -26.42
CA ALA A 508 10.47 -11.65 -25.60
C ALA A 508 8.99 -11.27 -25.72
N LEU A 509 8.23 -12.04 -26.50
CA LEU A 509 6.79 -12.06 -26.37
C LEU A 509 6.51 -12.60 -24.96
N SER A 510 6.37 -11.70 -24.00
CA SER A 510 5.63 -11.98 -22.78
C SER A 510 4.17 -12.11 -23.20
N VAL A 511 3.72 -13.34 -23.39
CA VAL A 511 2.29 -13.66 -23.50
C VAL A 511 1.69 -13.35 -22.13
N GLY A 512 1.20 -12.12 -21.96
CA GLY A 512 0.31 -11.78 -20.87
C GLY A 512 -0.98 -12.56 -21.07
N ILE A 513 -1.27 -13.51 -20.19
CA ILE A 513 -2.60 -14.11 -20.11
C ILE A 513 -3.50 -13.01 -19.55
N ALA A 514 -4.24 -12.35 -20.43
CA ALA A 514 -5.34 -11.48 -20.05
C ALA A 514 -6.47 -12.36 -19.49
N LEU A 515 -6.64 -12.37 -18.17
CA LEU A 515 -7.86 -12.89 -17.54
C LEU A 515 -8.95 -11.83 -17.69
N ALA A 516 -9.70 -11.92 -18.78
CA ALA A 516 -10.96 -11.21 -18.91
C ALA A 516 -11.97 -11.81 -17.92
N VAL A 517 -12.27 -11.10 -16.83
CA VAL A 517 -13.42 -11.39 -15.99
C VAL A 517 -14.67 -10.98 -16.78
N VAL A 518 -15.30 -11.95 -17.43
CA VAL A 518 -16.59 -11.76 -18.09
C VAL A 518 -17.67 -11.87 -17.04
N PHE A 519 -18.28 -10.74 -16.68
CA PHE A 519 -19.56 -10.72 -15.98
C PHE A 519 -20.64 -11.36 -16.87
N LEU A 520 -21.12 -12.54 -16.50
CA LEU A 520 -22.38 -13.06 -17.00
C LEU A 520 -23.41 -12.97 -15.86
N ALA A 521 -24.31 -12.01 -16.01
CA ALA A 521 -25.53 -11.91 -15.24
C ALA A 521 -26.43 -13.13 -15.55
N ASN A 522 -26.92 -13.76 -14.49
CA ASN A 522 -28.27 -14.30 -14.44
C ASN A 522 -28.77 -14.31 -13.00
#